data_AF-A0A8T3WBV2-F1
#
_entry.id   AF-A0A8T3WBV2-F1
#
_cell.length_a   1.000
_cell.length_b   1.000
_cell.length_c   1.000
_cell.angle_alpha   90.00
_cell.angle_beta   90.00
_cell.angle_gamma   90.00
#
_symmetry.space_group_name_H-M   'P 1'
#
loop_
_entity.id
_entity.type
_entity.pdbx_description
1 polymer ?
#
loop_
_entity_poly.entity_id
_entity_poly.type
_entity_poly.pdbx_seq_one_letter_code
_entity_poly.pdbx_strand_id
1 'polypeptide(L)'
;MENGPSEIELKTSRIFFLGNYIIASLVIVFIFLLYFTFDMKFTLFPKIQSEFTSTLILLSVSSIGAVMIEQPEWARFRTKLIVTMNEVIKQEGILNKERVVLPYATVADIRVEKSALGRILNYGTLSVGSFKAGSDMVMKGVRRPERIHVLIQNRVNLIREGQMEFFKPKDEDKEEGHEPLRKGNLENRKKELLELVEKTKESFYSREIEEEQFKNTLEKYQQQIMEIDVKLKNQKK
;
A
#
# COMPACT_ATOMS: atom_id res chain seq x y z
N MET A 1 -1.50 -13.14 -19.78
CA MET A 1 -0.97 -12.45 -18.59
C MET A 1 -1.94 -12.76 -17.48
N GLU A 2 -1.70 -13.89 -16.83
CA GLU A 2 -2.52 -14.43 -15.76
C GLU A 2 -2.25 -13.58 -14.52
N ASN A 3 -3.29 -12.97 -13.94
CA ASN A 3 -3.15 -12.18 -12.73
C ASN A 3 -2.75 -13.13 -11.60
N GLY A 4 -1.44 -13.15 -11.30
CA GLY A 4 -0.89 -13.77 -10.10
C GLY A 4 -1.49 -13.15 -8.83
N PRO A 5 -1.17 -13.72 -7.66
CA PRO A 5 -1.80 -13.40 -6.38
C PRO A 5 -1.92 -11.90 -6.15
N SER A 6 -3.11 -11.44 -5.73
CA SER A 6 -3.57 -10.05 -5.65
C SER A 6 -2.47 -9.00 -5.43
N GLU A 7 -1.90 -8.52 -6.54
CA GLU A 7 -0.95 -7.42 -6.56
C GLU A 7 -1.70 -6.09 -6.41
N ILE A 8 -1.41 -5.34 -5.35
CA ILE A 8 -1.99 -4.02 -5.16
C ILE A 8 -1.01 -2.97 -5.68
N GLU A 9 -1.33 -2.40 -6.83
CA GLU A 9 -0.60 -1.25 -7.38
C GLU A 9 -1.09 0.07 -6.77
N LEU A 10 -0.16 0.81 -6.20
CA LEU A 10 -0.40 2.13 -5.63
C LEU A 10 0.38 3.17 -6.42
N LYS A 11 -0.32 4.24 -6.81
CA LYS A 11 0.25 5.42 -7.47
C LYS A 11 0.13 6.62 -6.55
N THR A 12 1.01 7.59 -6.75
CA THR A 12 0.91 8.89 -6.10
C THR A 12 -0.44 9.52 -6.41
N SER A 13 -1.14 9.97 -5.37
CA SER A 13 -2.44 10.61 -5.46
C SER A 13 -2.31 12.05 -5.99
N ARG A 14 -3.22 12.47 -6.88
CA ARG A 14 -3.33 13.88 -7.33
C ARG A 14 -3.57 14.86 -6.18
N ILE A 15 -4.24 14.37 -5.14
CA ILE A 15 -4.61 15.17 -3.96
C ILE A 15 -3.35 15.66 -3.21
N PHE A 16 -2.25 14.91 -3.28
CA PHE A 16 -0.96 15.34 -2.71
C PHE A 16 -0.47 16.67 -3.29
N PHE A 17 -0.85 16.97 -4.54
CA PHE A 17 -0.46 18.17 -5.26
C PHE A 17 -1.47 19.33 -5.15
N LEU A 18 -2.46 19.22 -4.27
CA LEU A 18 -3.48 20.27 -4.11
C LEU A 18 -2.85 21.64 -3.79
N GLY A 19 -1.79 21.67 -2.99
CA GLY A 19 -1.04 22.91 -2.71
C GLY A 19 -0.51 23.57 -3.98
N ASN A 20 0.05 22.78 -4.91
CA ASN A 20 0.55 23.30 -6.19
C ASN A 20 -0.59 23.89 -7.03
N TYR A 21 -1.77 23.24 -7.04
CA TYR A 21 -2.93 23.76 -7.78
C TYR A 21 -3.48 25.05 -7.18
N ILE A 22 -3.48 25.18 -5.85
CA ILE A 22 -3.88 26.42 -5.17
C ILE A 22 -2.90 27.56 -5.48
N ILE A 23 -1.58 27.29 -5.45
CA ILE A 23 -0.59 28.32 -5.80
C ILE A 23 -0.72 28.69 -7.27
N ALA A 24 -0.86 27.71 -8.17
CA ALA A 24 -1.03 27.96 -9.60
C ALA A 24 -2.31 28.78 -9.88
N SER A 25 -3.43 28.49 -9.19
CA SER A 25 -4.65 29.27 -9.36
C SER A 25 -4.50 30.70 -8.83
N LEU A 26 -3.82 30.90 -7.70
CA LEU A 26 -3.50 32.24 -7.18
C LEU A 26 -2.62 33.03 -8.16
N VAL A 27 -1.63 32.38 -8.77
CA VAL A 27 -0.78 32.99 -9.79
C VAL A 27 -1.59 33.40 -11.03
N ILE A 28 -2.53 32.57 -11.49
CA ILE A 28 -3.42 32.89 -12.61
C ILE A 28 -4.32 34.09 -12.28
N VAL A 29 -4.93 34.11 -11.09
CA VAL A 29 -5.76 35.24 -10.64
C VAL A 29 -4.91 36.51 -10.53
N PHE A 30 -3.68 36.41 -10.03
CA PHE A 30 -2.78 37.55 -9.93
C PHE A 30 -2.39 38.09 -11.32
N ILE A 31 -2.06 37.22 -12.28
CA ILE A 31 -1.84 37.63 -13.67
C ILE A 31 -3.06 38.35 -14.23
N PHE A 32 -4.25 37.80 -14.00
CA PHE A 32 -5.50 38.38 -14.48
C PHE A 32 -5.74 39.78 -13.89
N LEU A 33 -5.48 39.98 -12.60
CA LEU A 33 -5.57 41.29 -11.95
C LEU A 33 -4.54 42.28 -12.48
N LEU A 34 -3.29 41.85 -12.72
CA LEU A 34 -2.27 42.69 -13.34
C LEU A 34 -2.67 43.10 -14.75
N TYR A 35 -3.16 42.13 -15.54
CA TYR A 35 -3.64 42.37 -16.90
C TYR A 35 -4.71 43.47 -16.93
N PHE A 36 -5.70 43.38 -16.04
CA PHE A 36 -6.79 44.35 -15.95
C PHE A 36 -6.34 45.71 -15.40
N THR A 37 -5.47 45.72 -14.39
CA THR A 37 -5.04 46.95 -13.68
C THR A 37 -4.14 47.83 -14.56
N PHE A 38 -3.28 47.21 -15.37
CA PHE A 38 -2.28 47.91 -16.19
C PHE A 38 -2.71 48.09 -17.65
N ASP A 39 -3.95 47.73 -18.00
CA ASP A 39 -4.46 47.70 -19.39
C ASP A 39 -3.46 47.04 -20.36
N MET A 40 -2.89 45.91 -19.93
CA MET A 40 -1.79 45.29 -20.64
C MET A 40 -2.28 44.72 -21.97
N LYS A 41 -1.86 45.29 -23.09
CA LYS A 41 -2.16 44.73 -24.41
C LYS A 41 -1.18 43.61 -24.71
N PHE A 42 -1.69 42.38 -24.77
CA PHE A 42 -0.90 41.24 -25.23
C PHE A 42 -0.83 41.26 -26.75
N THR A 43 0.39 41.37 -27.29
CA THR A 43 0.67 41.28 -28.72
C THR A 43 1.81 40.31 -28.94
N LEU A 44 1.61 39.30 -29.79
CA LEU A 44 2.66 38.33 -30.14
C LEU A 44 3.88 38.98 -30.82
N PHE A 45 3.68 40.13 -31.46
CA PHE A 45 4.72 40.92 -32.12
C PHE A 45 4.70 42.34 -31.57
N PRO A 46 5.33 42.59 -30.40
CA PRO A 46 5.37 43.92 -29.81
C PRO A 46 6.11 44.88 -30.74
N LYS A 47 5.51 46.04 -31.01
CA LYS A 47 6.10 47.08 -31.87
C LYS A 47 6.80 48.16 -31.05
N ILE A 48 6.40 48.33 -29.80
CA ILE A 48 6.91 49.37 -28.89
C ILE A 48 7.62 48.69 -27.71
N GLN A 49 8.66 49.33 -27.18
CA GLN A 49 9.44 48.78 -26.06
C GLN A 49 8.57 48.46 -24.82
N SER A 50 7.54 49.25 -24.53
CA SER A 50 6.62 48.99 -23.41
C SER A 50 5.78 47.72 -23.59
N GLU A 51 5.43 47.36 -24.83
CA GLU A 51 4.72 46.11 -25.16
C GLU A 51 5.63 44.89 -25.03
N PHE A 52 6.94 45.07 -25.21
CA PHE A 52 7.93 44.01 -25.04
C PHE A 52 8.04 43.60 -23.57
N THR A 53 8.14 44.55 -22.65
CA THR A 53 8.26 44.28 -21.21
C THR A 53 7.04 43.56 -20.65
N SER A 54 5.83 44.00 -21.01
CA SER A 54 4.58 43.36 -20.57
C SER A 54 4.44 41.92 -21.08
N THR A 55 4.79 41.70 -22.35
CA THR A 55 4.77 40.37 -22.97
C THR A 55 5.76 39.42 -22.30
N LEU A 56 6.98 39.89 -21.99
CA LEU A 56 7.97 39.09 -21.26
C LEU A 56 7.49 38.71 -19.86
N ILE A 57 6.95 39.67 -19.09
CA ILE A 57 6.40 39.40 -17.76
C ILE A 57 5.29 38.35 -17.83
N LEU A 58 4.34 38.52 -18.76
CA LEU A 58 3.23 37.58 -18.92
C LEU A 58 3.73 36.17 -19.26
N LEU A 59 4.70 36.07 -20.18
CA LEU A 59 5.26 34.80 -20.61
C LEU A 59 6.05 34.12 -19.48
N SER A 60 6.83 34.88 -18.71
CA SER A 60 7.55 34.36 -17.54
C SER A 60 6.60 33.81 -16.49
N VAL A 61 5.58 34.57 -16.09
CA VAL A 61 4.63 34.12 -15.05
C VAL A 61 3.76 32.96 -15.57
N SER A 62 3.35 32.99 -16.83
CA SER A 62 2.62 31.90 -17.47
C SER A 62 3.46 30.60 -17.52
N SER A 63 4.75 30.71 -17.86
CA SER A 63 5.68 29.57 -17.86
C SER A 63 5.83 28.96 -16.46
N ILE A 64 5.95 29.78 -15.42
CA ILE A 64 5.98 29.29 -14.03
C ILE A 64 4.67 28.54 -13.70
N GLY A 65 3.52 29.12 -14.05
CA GLY A 65 2.21 28.48 -13.84
C GLY A 65 2.11 27.12 -14.54
N ALA A 66 2.56 27.03 -15.80
CA ALA A 66 2.57 25.79 -16.56
C ALA A 66 3.44 24.71 -15.90
N VAL A 67 4.66 25.05 -15.46
CA VAL A 67 5.55 24.12 -14.75
C VAL A 67 4.91 23.58 -13.47
N MET A 68 4.19 24.43 -12.71
CA MET A 68 3.50 23.99 -11.49
C MET A 68 2.36 22.99 -11.76
N ILE A 69 1.66 23.16 -12.88
CA ILE A 69 0.56 22.28 -13.30
C ILE A 69 1.09 20.94 -13.84
N GLU A 70 2.23 20.95 -14.53
CA GLU A 70 2.82 19.75 -15.13
C GLU A 70 3.56 18.86 -14.12
N GLN A 71 4.26 19.45 -13.15
CA GLN A 71 5.06 18.70 -12.15
C GLN A 71 4.31 17.50 -11.50
N PRO A 72 3.03 17.62 -11.09
CA PRO A 72 2.23 16.51 -10.55
C PRO A 72 2.11 15.30 -11.47
N GLU A 73 1.89 15.52 -12.76
CA GLU A 73 1.73 14.44 -13.73
C GLU A 73 3.07 13.72 -13.96
N TRP A 74 4.17 14.47 -14.03
CA TRP A 74 5.52 13.91 -14.08
C TRP A 74 5.88 13.10 -12.83
N ALA A 75 5.51 13.56 -11.65
CA ALA A 75 5.74 12.83 -10.40
C ALA A 75 4.93 11.53 -10.33
N ARG A 76 3.67 11.55 -10.80
CA ARG A 76 2.80 10.37 -10.83
C ARG A 76 3.25 9.33 -11.85
N PHE A 77 3.80 9.77 -12.97
CA PHE A 77 4.33 8.86 -14.00
C PHE A 77 5.62 8.15 -13.54
N ARG A 78 6.44 8.85 -12.72
CA ARG A 78 7.75 8.36 -12.27
C ARG A 78 7.70 7.30 -11.19
N THR A 79 6.72 7.33 -10.29
CA THR A 79 6.77 6.52 -9.06
C THR A 79 5.57 5.58 -8.96
N LYS A 80 5.84 4.30 -8.73
CA LYS A 80 4.84 3.27 -8.44
C LYS A 80 5.28 2.43 -7.25
N LEU A 81 4.32 2.00 -6.45
CA LEU A 81 4.52 1.05 -5.36
C LEU A 81 3.63 -0.16 -5.62
N ILE A 82 4.21 -1.35 -5.55
CA ILE A 82 3.53 -2.60 -5.80
C ILE A 82 3.68 -3.44 -4.54
N VAL A 83 2.54 -3.81 -3.96
CA VAL A 83 2.50 -4.58 -2.71
C VAL A 83 2.10 -6.01 -3.04
N THR A 84 3.05 -6.94 -3.01
CA THR A 84 2.85 -8.37 -3.34
C THR A 84 2.85 -9.22 -2.08
N MET A 85 2.57 -10.53 -2.21
CA MET A 85 2.42 -11.42 -1.05
C MET A 85 3.69 -11.55 -0.18
N ASN A 86 4.88 -11.41 -0.78
CA ASN A 86 6.15 -11.65 -0.10
C ASN A 86 7.05 -10.40 0.02
N GLU A 87 6.76 -9.37 -0.78
CA GLU A 87 7.61 -8.19 -0.88
C GLU A 87 6.84 -6.91 -1.18
N VAL A 88 7.49 -5.78 -0.92
CA VAL A 88 7.07 -4.45 -1.36
C VAL A 88 8.06 -3.97 -2.40
N ILE A 89 7.58 -3.54 -3.56
CA ILE A 89 8.42 -3.09 -4.66
C ILE A 89 8.13 -1.62 -4.93
N LYS A 90 9.16 -0.78 -4.92
CA LYS A 90 9.08 0.59 -5.45
C LYS A 90 9.76 0.64 -6.80
N GLN A 91 9.05 1.17 -7.79
CA GLN A 91 9.60 1.48 -9.11
C GLN A 91 9.67 3.00 -9.26
N GLU A 92 10.84 3.52 -9.60
CA GLU A 92 11.09 4.93 -9.81
C GLU A 92 11.83 5.19 -11.12
N GLY A 93 11.44 6.23 -11.86
CA GLY A 93 12.14 6.69 -13.06
C GLY A 93 11.34 6.59 -14.37
N ILE A 94 11.83 7.27 -15.41
CA ILE A 94 11.18 7.36 -16.74
C ILE A 94 11.97 6.55 -17.77
N LEU A 95 13.22 6.95 -17.97
CA LEU A 95 14.15 6.32 -18.90
C LEU A 95 14.88 5.14 -18.22
N ASN A 96 15.53 5.43 -17.09
CA ASN A 96 16.14 4.41 -16.23
C ASN A 96 15.15 4.09 -15.12
N LYS A 97 14.52 2.91 -15.20
CA LYS A 97 13.62 2.42 -14.16
C LYS A 97 14.44 1.75 -13.05
N GLU A 98 14.57 2.43 -11.93
CA GLU A 98 15.09 1.86 -10.70
C GLU A 98 14.00 1.02 -10.03
N ARG A 99 14.33 -0.22 -9.66
CA ARG A 99 13.43 -1.14 -8.97
C ARG A 99 14.05 -1.49 -7.62
N VAL A 100 13.47 -0.97 -6.55
CA VAL A 100 13.84 -1.29 -5.17
C VAL A 100 12.87 -2.33 -4.66
N VAL A 101 13.38 -3.51 -4.31
CA VAL A 101 12.61 -4.65 -3.82
C VAL A 101 12.92 -4.85 -2.35
N LEU A 102 11.88 -4.86 -1.51
CA LEU A 102 12.00 -5.00 -0.07
C LEU A 102 11.17 -6.20 0.40
N PRO A 103 11.80 -7.36 0.65
CA PRO A 103 11.13 -8.52 1.22
C PRO A 103 10.61 -8.23 2.63
N TYR A 104 9.42 -8.70 2.98
CA TYR A 104 8.82 -8.45 4.30
C TYR A 104 9.69 -8.94 5.46
N ALA A 105 10.47 -10.01 5.25
CA ALA A 105 11.43 -10.52 6.24
C ALA A 105 12.51 -9.49 6.63
N THR A 106 12.81 -8.53 5.75
CA THR A 106 13.83 -7.49 5.95
C THR A 106 13.27 -6.16 6.43
N VAL A 107 11.94 -6.05 6.53
CA VAL A 107 11.28 -4.83 6.99
C VAL A 107 11.50 -4.69 8.49
N ALA A 108 12.10 -3.56 8.88
CA ALA A 108 12.36 -3.22 10.27
C ALA A 108 11.17 -2.47 10.87
N ASP A 109 10.78 -1.39 10.22
CA ASP A 109 9.72 -0.49 10.66
C ASP A 109 8.89 0.04 9.49
N ILE A 110 7.65 0.43 9.78
CA ILE A 110 6.75 1.06 8.83
C ILE A 110 6.25 2.34 9.48
N ARG A 111 6.50 3.48 8.86
CA ARG A 111 6.11 4.82 9.34
C ARG A 111 5.15 5.47 8.38
N VAL A 112 4.13 6.12 8.94
CA VAL A 112 3.16 6.93 8.18
C VAL A 112 3.23 8.36 8.68
N GLU A 113 3.49 9.29 7.77
CA GLU A 113 3.53 10.71 8.06
C GLU A 113 2.45 11.46 7.26
N LYS A 114 1.67 12.29 7.95
CA LYS A 114 0.64 13.13 7.33
C LYS A 114 0.81 14.59 7.74
N SER A 115 0.87 15.46 6.73
CA SER A 115 0.74 16.91 6.94
C SER A 115 -0.67 17.27 7.40
N ALA A 116 -0.87 18.50 7.90
CA ALA A 116 -2.20 18.98 8.31
C ALA A 116 -3.25 18.80 7.21
N LEU A 117 -2.92 19.20 5.97
CA LEU A 117 -3.77 18.98 4.79
C LEU A 117 -3.92 17.49 4.46
N GLY A 118 -2.85 16.70 4.61
CA GLY A 118 -2.88 15.26 4.42
C GLY A 118 -3.84 14.52 5.37
N ARG A 119 -4.03 15.02 6.59
CA ARG A 119 -5.02 14.47 7.54
C ARG A 119 -6.45 14.70 7.05
N ILE A 120 -6.78 15.91 6.62
CA ILE A 120 -8.12 16.27 6.12
C ILE A 120 -8.42 15.49 4.83
N LEU A 121 -7.45 15.41 3.93
CA LEU A 121 -7.61 14.85 2.60
C LEU A 121 -7.22 13.36 2.50
N ASN A 122 -6.88 12.74 3.64
CA ASN A 122 -6.50 11.34 3.75
C ASN A 122 -5.39 10.90 2.79
N TYR A 123 -4.32 11.67 2.69
CA TYR A 123 -3.08 11.29 2.03
C TYR A 123 -1.87 11.51 2.93
N GLY A 124 -0.78 10.80 2.66
CA GLY A 124 0.46 10.96 3.43
C GLY A 124 1.67 10.35 2.74
N THR A 125 2.76 10.30 3.48
CA THR A 125 4.00 9.62 3.13
C THR A 125 4.05 8.29 3.87
N LEU A 126 4.33 7.22 3.15
CA LEU A 126 4.61 5.89 3.70
C LEU A 126 6.12 5.65 3.58
N SER A 127 6.76 5.38 4.71
CA SER A 127 8.18 5.03 4.77
C SER A 127 8.29 3.61 5.31
N VAL A 128 8.94 2.72 4.56
CA VAL A 128 9.23 1.35 4.97
C VAL A 128 10.73 1.24 5.17
N GLY A 129 11.15 1.13 6.41
CA GLY A 129 12.56 0.99 6.77
C GLY A 129 13.01 -0.46 6.71
N SER A 130 14.27 -0.66 6.35
CA SER A 130 14.89 -1.98 6.28
C SER A 130 15.99 -2.13 7.30
N PHE A 131 16.24 -3.37 7.76
CA PHE A 131 17.44 -3.67 8.54
C PHE A 131 18.73 -3.47 7.74
N LYS A 132 18.65 -3.52 6.41
CA LYS A 132 19.80 -3.26 5.54
C LYS A 132 19.95 -1.75 5.35
N ALA A 133 21.12 -1.22 5.73
CA ALA A 133 21.43 0.19 5.57
C ALA A 133 21.28 0.64 4.11
N GLY A 134 20.55 1.73 3.89
CA GLY A 134 20.37 2.34 2.57
C GLY A 134 19.28 1.71 1.68
N SER A 135 18.49 0.75 2.18
CA SER A 135 17.34 0.20 1.44
C SER A 135 15.98 0.66 1.98
N ASP A 136 15.95 1.84 2.61
CA ASP A 136 14.71 2.45 3.06
C ASP A 136 13.88 2.93 1.88
N MET A 137 12.59 2.63 1.91
CA MET A 137 11.66 2.94 0.84
C MET A 137 10.71 4.03 1.29
N VAL A 138 10.76 5.19 0.64
CA VAL A 138 9.85 6.30 0.91
C VAL A 138 8.94 6.53 -0.29
N MET A 139 7.62 6.52 -0.05
CA MET A 139 6.60 6.85 -1.02
C MET A 139 5.74 8.01 -0.52
N LYS A 140 5.77 9.13 -1.25
CA LYS A 140 4.97 10.33 -0.94
C LYS A 140 3.62 10.28 -1.63
N GLY A 141 2.62 10.95 -1.04
CA GLY A 141 1.31 11.14 -1.65
C GLY A 141 0.48 9.85 -1.77
N VAL A 142 0.68 8.90 -0.88
CA VAL A 142 -0.11 7.67 -0.80
C VAL A 142 -1.51 8.02 -0.29
N ARG A 143 -2.54 7.56 -0.99
CA ARG A 143 -3.95 7.73 -0.55
C ARG A 143 -4.27 6.69 0.53
N ARG A 144 -4.85 7.13 1.65
CA ARG A 144 -5.17 6.30 2.81
C ARG A 144 -3.97 5.45 3.27
N PRO A 145 -2.82 6.08 3.61
CA PRO A 145 -1.58 5.36 3.92
C PRO A 145 -1.73 4.39 5.11
N GLU A 146 -2.69 4.63 6.01
CA GLU A 146 -2.97 3.74 7.15
C GLU A 146 -3.41 2.34 6.70
N ARG A 147 -4.24 2.26 5.65
CA ARG A 147 -4.70 0.95 5.14
C ARG A 147 -3.52 0.15 4.60
N ILE A 148 -2.61 0.83 3.92
CA ILE A 148 -1.42 0.21 3.33
C ILE A 148 -0.42 -0.17 4.43
N HIS A 149 -0.26 0.67 5.45
CA HIS A 149 0.53 0.35 6.64
C HIS A 149 0.02 -0.92 7.31
N VAL A 150 -1.29 -1.01 7.62
CA VAL A 150 -1.87 -2.21 8.25
C VAL A 150 -1.69 -3.44 7.36
N LEU A 151 -1.88 -3.31 6.05
CA LEU A 151 -1.67 -4.40 5.09
C LEU A 151 -0.22 -4.93 5.13
N ILE A 152 0.76 -4.04 5.03
CA ILE A 152 2.20 -4.41 5.06
C ILE A 152 2.54 -4.99 6.43
N GLN A 153 2.11 -4.36 7.53
CA GLN A 153 2.37 -4.83 8.89
C GLN A 153 1.83 -6.24 9.12
N ASN A 154 0.60 -6.52 8.66
CA ASN A 154 0.01 -7.84 8.77
C ASN A 154 0.82 -8.89 7.98
N ARG A 155 1.29 -8.56 6.77
CA ARG A 155 2.14 -9.44 5.96
C ARG A 155 3.50 -9.70 6.64
N VAL A 156 4.10 -8.68 7.24
CA VAL A 156 5.33 -8.80 8.03
C VAL A 156 5.12 -9.72 9.24
N ASN A 157 4.03 -9.57 9.98
CA ASN A 157 3.72 -10.40 11.14
C ASN A 157 3.49 -11.86 10.74
N LEU A 158 2.71 -12.12 9.68
CA LEU A 158 2.47 -13.48 9.18
C LEU A 158 3.77 -14.21 8.80
N ILE A 159 4.72 -13.51 8.18
CA ILE A 159 6.01 -14.10 7.82
C ILE A 159 6.86 -14.36 9.06
N ARG A 160 6.85 -13.46 10.05
CA ARG A 160 7.56 -13.65 11.32
C ARG A 160 6.97 -14.80 12.14
N GLU A 161 5.64 -14.92 12.19
CA GLU A 161 4.92 -16.01 12.87
C GLU A 161 5.09 -17.35 12.15
N GLY A 162 4.99 -17.36 10.83
CA GLY A 162 5.27 -18.55 10.01
C GLY A 162 6.73 -19.00 10.13
N GLN A 163 7.67 -18.06 10.25
CA GLN A 163 9.06 -18.39 10.58
C GLN A 163 9.23 -18.91 12.01
N MET A 164 8.41 -18.46 12.98
CA MET A 164 8.41 -19.03 14.34
C MET A 164 7.91 -20.48 14.38
N GLU A 165 7.05 -20.94 13.45
CA GLU A 165 6.73 -22.38 13.34
C GLU A 165 7.93 -23.22 12.84
N PHE A 166 8.79 -22.65 11.98
CA PHE A 166 10.03 -23.32 11.54
C PHE A 166 11.20 -23.16 12.52
N PHE A 167 11.11 -22.19 13.45
CA PHE A 167 12.11 -21.90 14.48
C PHE A 167 11.63 -22.27 15.88
N LYS A 168 10.77 -23.30 16.02
CA LYS A 168 10.77 -24.05 17.28
C LYS A 168 12.16 -24.69 17.41
N PRO A 169 12.97 -24.31 18.42
CA PRO A 169 14.25 -24.97 18.62
C PRO A 169 13.97 -26.46 18.76
N LYS A 170 14.59 -27.24 17.89
CA LYS A 170 14.61 -28.70 17.94
C LYS A 170 15.58 -29.15 19.03
N ASP A 171 15.41 -28.58 20.22
CA ASP A 171 16.20 -28.84 21.43
C ASP A 171 15.23 -28.95 22.62
N GLU A 172 14.14 -29.68 22.42
CA GLU A 172 13.54 -30.51 23.46
C GLU A 172 13.35 -31.91 22.87
N ASP A 173 14.49 -32.50 22.46
CA ASP A 173 14.68 -33.94 22.46
C ASP A 173 14.76 -34.42 23.93
N LYS A 174 13.69 -34.19 24.68
CA LYS A 174 13.30 -35.13 25.71
C LYS A 174 12.33 -36.08 25.04
N GLU A 175 12.72 -37.34 25.03
CA GLU A 175 11.88 -38.49 24.72
C GLU A 175 10.64 -38.49 25.64
N GLU A 176 9.67 -37.62 25.39
CA GLU A 176 8.29 -37.90 25.77
C GLU A 176 7.73 -38.77 24.65
N GLY A 177 7.64 -40.07 24.97
CA GLY A 177 7.09 -41.06 24.07
C GLY A 177 5.82 -40.54 23.41
N HIS A 178 5.76 -40.67 22.08
CA HIS A 178 4.55 -40.44 21.31
C HIS A 178 3.43 -41.32 21.87
N GLU A 179 2.70 -40.79 22.84
CA GLU A 179 1.44 -41.36 23.28
C GLU A 179 0.52 -41.23 22.05
N PRO A 180 0.07 -42.34 21.45
CA PRO A 180 -0.85 -42.27 20.32
C PRO A 180 -2.05 -41.45 20.77
N LEU A 181 -2.34 -40.36 20.05
CA LEU A 181 -3.47 -39.46 20.30
C LEU A 181 -4.71 -40.30 20.67
N ARG A 182 -5.01 -40.35 21.98
CA ARG A 182 -6.15 -41.07 22.52
C ARG A 182 -7.40 -40.52 21.84
N LYS A 183 -8.35 -41.40 21.49
CA LYS A 183 -9.63 -41.06 20.83
C LYS A 183 -10.29 -39.80 21.36
N GLY A 184 -10.26 -39.59 22.68
CA GLY A 184 -10.84 -38.41 23.33
C GLY A 184 -10.22 -37.07 22.88
N ASN A 185 -8.93 -37.04 22.52
CA ASN A 185 -8.27 -35.81 22.06
C ASN A 185 -8.68 -35.45 20.61
N LEU A 186 -8.91 -36.46 19.76
CA LEU A 186 -9.40 -36.26 18.39
C LEU A 186 -10.83 -35.73 18.34
N GLU A 187 -11.71 -36.20 19.23
CA GLU A 187 -13.09 -35.71 19.32
C GLU A 187 -13.17 -34.26 19.84
N ASN A 188 -12.36 -33.92 20.84
CA ASN A 188 -12.28 -32.54 21.35
C ASN A 188 -11.78 -31.57 20.26
N ARG A 189 -10.73 -31.97 19.53
CA ARG A 189 -10.19 -31.16 18.42
C ARG A 189 -11.19 -31.01 17.26
N LYS A 190 -11.98 -32.04 16.96
CA LYS A 190 -13.08 -31.95 15.98
C LYS A 190 -14.13 -30.93 16.42
N LYS A 191 -14.49 -30.93 17.71
CA LYS A 191 -15.48 -30.00 18.28
C LYS A 191 -15.00 -28.54 18.22
N GLU A 192 -13.74 -28.28 18.57
CA GLU A 192 -13.14 -26.95 18.46
C GLU A 192 -13.13 -26.42 17.01
N LEU A 193 -12.79 -27.28 16.04
CA LEU A 193 -12.81 -26.90 14.62
C LEU A 193 -14.21 -26.58 14.11
N LEU A 194 -15.23 -27.30 14.55
CA LEU A 194 -16.63 -27.02 14.21
C LEU A 194 -17.08 -25.65 14.77
N GLU A 195 -16.68 -25.33 16.00
CA GLU A 195 -16.98 -24.03 16.62
C GLU A 195 -16.29 -22.87 15.88
N LEU A 196 -15.04 -23.05 15.45
CA LEU A 196 -14.33 -22.06 14.62
C LEU A 196 -15.01 -21.82 13.28
N VAL A 197 -15.54 -22.87 12.65
CA VAL A 197 -16.30 -22.75 11.39
C VAL A 197 -17.57 -21.93 11.57
N GLU A 198 -18.33 -22.14 12.66
CA GLU A 198 -19.53 -21.35 12.95
C GLU A 198 -19.20 -19.89 13.24
N LYS A 199 -18.20 -19.63 14.10
CA LYS A 199 -17.76 -18.27 14.42
C LYS A 199 -17.28 -17.50 13.18
N THR A 200 -16.61 -18.19 12.26
CA THR A 200 -16.16 -17.60 10.99
C THR A 200 -17.35 -17.23 10.11
N LYS A 201 -18.39 -18.09 10.03
CA LYS A 201 -19.64 -17.78 9.31
C LYS A 201 -20.38 -16.58 9.91
N GLU A 202 -20.47 -16.47 11.23
CA GLU A 202 -21.12 -15.33 11.90
C GLU A 202 -20.37 -14.00 11.66
N SER A 203 -19.04 -14.05 11.67
CA SER A 203 -18.21 -12.87 11.39
C SER A 203 -18.38 -12.35 9.96
N PHE A 204 -18.71 -13.24 9.02
CA PHE A 204 -18.96 -12.94 7.62
C PHE A 204 -20.31 -12.24 7.40
N TYR A 205 -21.37 -12.65 8.11
CA TYR A 205 -22.65 -11.93 8.07
C TYR A 205 -22.57 -10.49 8.61
N SER A 206 -21.50 -10.16 9.34
CA SER A 206 -21.34 -8.88 10.04
C SER A 206 -20.36 -7.91 9.36
N ARG A 207 -19.60 -8.35 8.33
CA ARG A 207 -18.54 -7.55 7.70
C ARG A 207 -18.45 -7.80 6.19
N GLU A 208 -18.27 -6.73 5.42
CA GLU A 208 -17.83 -6.73 4.01
C GLU A 208 -16.39 -7.29 3.89
N ILE A 209 -16.20 -8.57 4.19
CA ILE A 209 -14.95 -9.29 3.93
C ILE A 209 -14.98 -9.74 2.47
N GLU A 210 -13.84 -9.64 1.76
CA GLU A 210 -13.70 -10.18 0.40
C GLU A 210 -14.08 -11.67 0.40
N GLU A 211 -15.16 -12.03 -0.31
CA GLU A 211 -15.76 -13.39 -0.36
C GLU A 211 -14.73 -14.50 -0.58
N GLU A 212 -13.66 -14.19 -1.31
CA GLU A 212 -12.60 -15.11 -1.67
C GLU A 212 -11.73 -15.54 -0.47
N GLN A 213 -11.42 -14.63 0.46
CA GLN A 213 -10.66 -14.97 1.68
C GLN A 213 -11.47 -15.86 2.62
N PHE A 214 -12.78 -15.63 2.69
CA PHE A 214 -13.71 -16.44 3.47
C PHE A 214 -13.80 -17.87 2.93
N LYS A 215 -13.94 -18.03 1.61
CA LYS A 215 -14.01 -19.35 0.96
C LYS A 215 -12.76 -20.19 1.22
N ASN A 216 -11.57 -19.60 1.05
CA ASN A 216 -10.30 -20.29 1.30
C ASN A 216 -10.14 -20.73 2.76
N THR A 217 -10.60 -19.91 3.70
CA THR A 217 -10.56 -20.23 5.14
C THR A 217 -11.50 -21.39 5.49
N LEU A 218 -12.70 -21.41 4.92
CA LEU A 218 -13.68 -22.50 5.09
C LEU A 218 -13.16 -23.83 4.53
N GLU A 219 -12.61 -23.83 3.32
CA GLU A 219 -12.09 -25.04 2.67
C GLU A 219 -10.98 -25.68 3.50
N LYS A 220 -10.07 -24.87 4.08
CA LYS A 220 -9.00 -25.35 4.96
C LYS A 220 -9.54 -26.07 6.20
N TYR A 221 -10.55 -25.51 6.88
CA TYR A 221 -11.14 -26.16 8.06
C TYR A 221 -11.89 -27.44 7.70
N GLN A 222 -12.59 -27.48 6.57
CA GLN A 222 -13.28 -28.68 6.10
C GLN A 222 -12.31 -29.83 5.81
N GLN A 223 -11.14 -29.56 5.21
CA GLN A 223 -10.10 -30.56 4.99
C GLN A 223 -9.58 -31.15 6.32
N GLN A 224 -9.29 -30.30 7.31
CA GLN A 224 -8.82 -30.76 8.63
C GLN A 224 -9.84 -31.66 9.34
N ILE A 225 -11.14 -31.32 9.26
CA ILE A 225 -12.22 -32.15 9.81
C ILE A 225 -12.26 -33.51 9.10
N MET A 226 -12.11 -33.54 7.77
CA MET A 226 -12.10 -34.78 6.99
C MET A 226 -10.93 -35.70 7.37
N GLU A 227 -9.72 -35.16 7.56
CA GLU A 227 -8.57 -35.93 8.02
C GLU A 227 -8.77 -36.54 9.41
N ILE A 228 -9.37 -35.79 10.33
CA ILE A 228 -9.70 -36.29 11.68
C ILE A 228 -10.70 -37.44 11.59
N ASP A 229 -11.72 -37.32 10.73
CA ASP A 229 -12.72 -38.37 10.54
C ASP A 229 -12.13 -39.66 9.96
N VAL A 230 -11.19 -39.54 9.02
CA VAL A 230 -10.44 -40.70 8.50
C VAL A 230 -9.62 -41.37 9.61
N LYS A 231 -8.92 -40.58 10.45
CA LYS A 231 -8.14 -41.11 11.59
C LYS A 231 -9.02 -41.82 12.62
N LEU A 232 -10.17 -41.24 12.96
CA LEU A 232 -11.14 -41.85 13.89
C LEU A 232 -11.73 -43.16 13.34
N LYS A 233 -11.98 -43.23 12.03
CA LYS A 233 -12.48 -44.45 11.37
C LYS A 233 -11.45 -45.57 11.38
N ASN A 234 -10.17 -45.25 11.18
CA ASN A 234 -9.08 -46.23 11.20
C ASN A 234 -8.82 -46.79 12.62
N GLN A 235 -9.07 -46.03 13.68
CA GLN A 235 -8.96 -46.53 15.06
C GLN A 235 -10.15 -47.40 15.52
N LYS A 236 -11.21 -47.53 14.71
CA LYS A 236 -12.36 -48.41 15.00
C LYS A 236 -12.25 -49.79 14.35
N LYS A 237 -11.31 -49.98 13.42
CA LYS A 237 -10.94 -51.28 12.86
C LYS A 237 -9.85 -51.91 13.70
#